data_AF-A0A5H2XHS5-F1
#
_entry.id   AF-A0A5H2XHS5-F1
#
_cell.length_a   1.000
_cell.length_b   1.000
_cell.length_c   1.000
_cell.angle_alpha   90.00
_cell.angle_beta   90.00
_cell.angle_gamma   90.00
#
_symmetry.space_group_name_H-M   'P 1'
#
loop_
_entity.id
_entity.type
_entity.pdbx_description
1 polymer ?
#
loop_
_entity_poly.entity_id
_entity_poly.type
_entity_poly.pdbx_seq_one_letter_code
_entity_poly.pdbx_strand_id
1 'polypeptide(L)'
;MEAPSSLKTLCRYVETTLVPEDKILQFTIDKEVFGGERDTFLLPEDITQFAGMEEIGATVVAVYMRYLHDVLKQANMCSMVGFIDPATVSANSGTIADRSRLVAARLQKTDGEQIFMMPYNPGLPSLDLADCKSKEGTVYFLDPLPGHRVVDEEAKNIVNSAIKIYIHIAEQDVKL
;
A
#
# COMPACT_ATOMS: atom_id res chain seq x y z
N MET A 1 9.82 10.33 -24.98
CA MET A 1 9.89 8.86 -25.14
C MET A 1 8.50 8.39 -25.52
N GLU A 2 8.33 7.53 -26.51
CA GLU A 2 6.97 7.03 -26.83
C GLU A 2 6.49 6.04 -25.75
N ALA A 3 5.22 6.11 -25.38
CA ALA A 3 4.63 5.16 -24.44
C ALA A 3 4.69 3.72 -25.01
N PRO A 4 4.99 2.70 -24.17
CA PRO A 4 4.89 1.29 -24.54
C PRO A 4 3.55 0.93 -25.19
N SER A 5 3.55 -0.02 -26.11
CA SER A 5 2.34 -0.46 -26.84
C SER A 5 1.22 -0.97 -25.92
N SER A 6 1.59 -1.56 -24.78
CA SER A 6 0.66 -1.97 -23.74
C SER A 6 -0.09 -0.78 -23.13
N LEU A 7 0.61 0.31 -22.81
CA LEU A 7 -0.02 1.53 -22.28
C LEU A 7 -0.89 2.22 -23.33
N LYS A 8 -0.45 2.26 -24.59
CA LYS A 8 -1.27 2.77 -25.70
C LYS A 8 -2.57 1.96 -25.86
N THR A 9 -2.51 0.64 -25.67
CA THR A 9 -3.70 -0.23 -25.73
C THR A 9 -4.64 0.04 -24.55
N LEU A 10 -4.09 0.28 -23.37
CA LEU A 10 -4.86 0.62 -22.17
C LEU A 10 -5.57 1.98 -22.34
N CYS A 11 -4.88 3.02 -22.81
CA CYS A 11 -5.51 4.31 -23.13
C CYS A 11 -6.62 4.15 -24.16
N ARG A 12 -6.38 3.38 -25.23
CA ARG A 12 -7.41 3.12 -26.24
C ARG A 12 -8.64 2.45 -25.63
N TYR A 13 -8.48 1.48 -24.73
CA TYR A 13 -9.59 0.84 -24.04
C TYR A 13 -10.41 1.86 -23.23
N VAL A 14 -9.74 2.79 -22.54
CA VAL A 14 -10.43 3.88 -21.83
C VAL A 14 -11.26 4.73 -22.81
N GLU A 15 -10.63 5.19 -23.89
CA GLU A 15 -11.25 6.10 -24.87
C GLU A 15 -12.40 5.45 -25.66
N THR A 16 -12.26 4.18 -26.04
CA THR A 16 -13.23 3.51 -26.92
C THR A 16 -14.30 2.72 -26.16
N THR A 17 -14.12 2.50 -24.85
CA THR A 17 -15.03 1.63 -24.07
C THR A 17 -15.44 2.27 -22.77
N LEU A 18 -14.52 2.65 -21.88
CA LEU A 18 -14.90 3.13 -20.55
C LEU A 18 -15.62 4.48 -20.59
N VAL A 19 -15.06 5.46 -21.31
CA VAL A 19 -15.65 6.80 -21.40
C VAL A 19 -16.99 6.81 -22.15
N PRO A 20 -17.13 6.17 -23.34
CA PRO A 20 -18.39 6.21 -24.08
C PRO A 20 -19.54 5.49 -23.36
N GLU A 21 -19.23 4.48 -22.55
CA GLU A 21 -20.21 3.68 -21.84
C GLU A 21 -20.43 4.14 -20.38
N ASP A 22 -19.78 5.23 -19.95
CA ASP A 22 -19.79 5.74 -18.57
C ASP A 22 -19.47 4.65 -17.53
N LYS A 23 -18.48 3.81 -17.85
CA LYS A 23 -18.09 2.65 -17.05
C LYS A 23 -16.92 2.98 -16.13
N ILE A 24 -17.06 2.57 -14.88
CA ILE A 24 -15.99 2.50 -13.89
C ILE A 24 -15.57 1.04 -13.69
N LEU A 25 -14.29 0.81 -13.36
CA LEU A 25 -13.80 -0.53 -13.03
C LEU A 25 -13.93 -0.75 -11.52
N GLN A 26 -14.83 -1.63 -11.10
CA GLN A 26 -15.04 -1.94 -9.69
C GLN A 26 -14.20 -3.13 -9.23
N PHE A 27 -13.69 -3.05 -8.00
CA PHE A 27 -12.88 -4.07 -7.36
C PHE A 27 -13.32 -4.26 -5.92
N THR A 28 -13.38 -5.50 -5.46
CA THR A 28 -13.50 -5.81 -4.03
C THR A 28 -12.11 -6.11 -3.48
N ILE A 29 -11.76 -5.49 -2.36
CA ILE A 29 -10.54 -5.78 -1.62
C ILE A 29 -10.93 -6.62 -0.40
N ASP A 30 -10.48 -7.88 -0.38
CA ASP A 30 -10.82 -8.82 0.68
C ASP A 30 -10.12 -8.41 1.98
N LYS A 31 -10.73 -8.82 3.10
CA LYS A 31 -10.20 -8.58 4.44
C LYS A 31 -8.76 -9.07 4.62
N GLU A 32 -8.35 -10.12 3.91
CA GLU A 32 -7.02 -10.71 3.99
C GLU A 32 -5.93 -9.76 3.47
N VAL A 33 -6.26 -8.87 2.52
CA VAL A 33 -5.28 -7.97 1.88
C VAL A 33 -4.82 -6.88 2.83
N PHE A 34 -5.73 -6.15 3.46
CA PHE A 34 -5.38 -5.02 4.35
C PHE A 34 -5.91 -5.14 5.78
N GLY A 35 -6.61 -6.22 6.11
CA GLY A 35 -7.21 -6.44 7.42
C GLY A 35 -8.65 -5.95 7.56
N GLY A 36 -9.24 -5.38 6.50
CA GLY A 36 -10.63 -4.95 6.38
C GLY A 36 -11.12 -5.11 4.94
N GLU A 37 -12.38 -5.53 4.77
CA GLU A 37 -13.00 -5.69 3.45
C GLU A 37 -13.58 -4.35 3.00
N ARG A 38 -13.37 -3.99 1.73
CA ARG A 38 -13.99 -2.80 1.12
C ARG A 38 -14.07 -2.92 -0.40
N ASP A 39 -15.09 -2.30 -0.97
CA ASP A 39 -15.13 -2.06 -2.40
C ASP A 39 -14.37 -0.79 -2.76
N THR A 40 -13.82 -0.76 -3.96
CA THR A 40 -13.15 0.38 -4.56
C THR A 40 -13.35 0.38 -6.07
N PHE A 41 -12.91 1.45 -6.74
CA PHE A 41 -13.04 1.56 -8.18
C PHE A 41 -11.89 2.37 -8.78
N LEU A 42 -11.60 2.13 -10.05
CA LEU A 42 -10.74 2.98 -10.87
C LEU A 42 -11.61 3.75 -11.85
N LEU A 43 -11.36 5.05 -11.92
CA LEU A 43 -11.92 5.95 -12.91
C LEU A 43 -11.10 5.90 -14.21
N PRO A 44 -11.68 6.30 -15.35
CA PRO A 44 -10.94 6.54 -16.59
C PRO A 44 -9.67 7.37 -16.38
N GLU A 45 -9.74 8.40 -15.53
CA GLU A 45 -8.64 9.31 -15.22
C GLU A 45 -7.48 8.60 -14.51
N ASP A 46 -7.77 7.70 -13.56
CA ASP A 46 -6.72 6.94 -12.87
C ASP A 46 -5.87 6.11 -13.86
N ILE A 47 -6.53 5.60 -14.91
CA ILE A 47 -5.91 4.76 -15.93
C ILE A 47 -5.09 5.61 -16.90
N THR A 48 -5.63 6.76 -17.34
CA THR A 48 -4.92 7.65 -18.26
C THR A 48 -3.73 8.32 -17.58
N GLN A 49 -3.84 8.70 -16.31
CA GLN A 49 -2.72 9.20 -15.51
C GLN A 49 -1.60 8.16 -15.39
N PHE A 50 -1.95 6.92 -15.01
CA PHE A 50 -0.99 5.82 -14.96
C PHE A 50 -0.30 5.59 -16.31
N ALA A 51 -1.07 5.53 -17.40
CA ALA A 51 -0.53 5.30 -18.74
C ALA A 51 0.27 6.50 -19.27
N GLY A 52 -0.04 7.71 -18.81
CA GLY A 52 0.65 8.96 -19.12
C GLY A 52 1.96 9.17 -18.35
N MET A 53 2.32 8.26 -17.43
CA MET A 53 3.44 8.42 -16.49
C MET A 53 3.27 9.64 -15.57
N GLU A 54 2.03 9.94 -15.20
CA GLU A 54 1.69 10.94 -14.20
C GLU A 54 1.73 10.34 -12.79
N GLU A 55 1.44 11.17 -11.77
CA GLU A 55 1.32 10.69 -10.40
C GLU A 55 0.21 9.65 -10.28
N ILE A 56 0.52 8.53 -9.62
CA ILE A 56 -0.44 7.46 -9.38
C ILE A 56 -1.16 7.66 -8.06
N GLY A 57 -2.49 7.58 -8.08
CA GLY A 57 -3.30 7.67 -6.87
C GLY A 57 -3.14 6.47 -5.94
N ALA A 58 -3.42 6.67 -4.66
CA ALA A 58 -3.42 5.62 -3.64
C ALA A 58 -4.34 4.43 -4.00
N THR A 59 -5.45 4.69 -4.69
CA THR A 59 -6.38 3.65 -5.16
C THR A 59 -5.76 2.73 -6.18
N VAL A 60 -4.99 3.26 -7.14
CA VAL A 60 -4.26 2.46 -8.15
C VAL A 60 -3.27 1.52 -7.46
N VAL A 61 -2.52 2.04 -6.48
CA VAL A 61 -1.59 1.24 -5.66
C VAL A 61 -2.34 0.15 -4.90
N ALA A 62 -3.46 0.48 -4.25
CA ALA A 62 -4.26 -0.47 -3.49
C ALA A 62 -4.80 -1.62 -4.37
N VAL A 63 -5.30 -1.30 -5.58
CA VAL A 63 -5.76 -2.29 -6.56
C VAL A 63 -4.61 -3.19 -7.02
N TYR A 64 -3.42 -2.62 -7.24
CA TYR A 64 -2.25 -3.41 -7.59
C TYR A 64 -1.80 -4.34 -6.45
N MET A 65 -1.81 -3.87 -5.20
CA MET A 65 -1.51 -4.71 -4.03
C MET A 65 -2.53 -5.82 -3.84
N ARG A 66 -3.81 -5.56 -4.14
CA ARG A 66 -4.84 -6.60 -4.20
C ARG A 66 -4.48 -7.68 -5.21
N TYR A 67 -4.11 -7.30 -6.43
CA TYR A 67 -3.64 -8.24 -7.44
C TYR A 67 -2.40 -9.03 -6.96
N LEU A 68 -1.43 -8.35 -6.35
CA LEU A 68 -0.22 -9.00 -5.82
C LEU A 68 -0.55 -10.01 -4.72
N HIS A 69 -1.51 -9.72 -3.84
CA HIS A 69 -2.00 -10.69 -2.87
C HIS A 69 -2.57 -11.94 -3.53
N ASP A 70 -3.35 -11.80 -4.61
CA ASP A 70 -3.90 -12.96 -5.33
C ASP A 70 -2.78 -13.80 -5.99
N VAL A 71 -1.71 -13.17 -6.48
CA VAL A 71 -0.51 -13.86 -6.98
C VAL A 71 0.20 -14.63 -5.86
N LEU A 72 0.38 -14.01 -4.69
CA LEU A 72 0.98 -14.67 -3.52
C LEU A 72 0.14 -15.84 -3.02
N LYS A 73 -1.19 -15.72 -3.08
CA LYS A 73 -2.12 -16.80 -2.73
C LYS A 73 -1.94 -18.00 -3.64
N GLN A 74 -1.82 -17.77 -4.94
CA GLN A 74 -1.56 -18.84 -5.92
C GLN A 74 -0.19 -19.50 -5.70
N ALA A 75 0.80 -18.74 -5.23
CA ALA A 75 2.13 -19.24 -4.89
C ALA A 75 2.24 -19.86 -3.47
N ASN A 76 1.16 -19.87 -2.68
CA ASN A 76 1.17 -20.29 -1.28
C ASN A 76 2.14 -19.48 -0.39
N MET A 77 2.26 -18.17 -0.66
CA MET A 77 3.17 -17.23 0.00
C MET A 77 2.45 -16.13 0.81
N CYS A 78 1.14 -16.25 1.04
CA CYS A 78 0.38 -15.28 1.86
C CYS A 78 0.89 -15.18 3.31
N SER A 79 1.61 -16.21 3.81
CA SER A 79 2.24 -16.18 5.12
C SER A 79 3.60 -15.46 5.14
N MET A 80 4.11 -14.99 4.00
CA MET A 80 5.42 -14.33 3.91
C MET A 80 5.31 -12.82 3.77
N VAL A 81 4.26 -12.33 3.11
CA VAL A 81 4.08 -10.91 2.80
C VAL A 81 2.71 -10.44 3.24
N GLY A 82 2.70 -9.40 4.07
CA GLY A 82 1.52 -8.65 4.46
C GLY A 82 1.49 -7.28 3.78
N PHE A 83 0.32 -6.66 3.75
CA PHE A 83 0.14 -5.34 3.15
C PHE A 83 -0.54 -4.38 4.12
N ILE A 84 -0.12 -3.12 4.07
CA ILE A 84 -0.76 -1.99 4.76
C ILE A 84 -1.47 -1.12 3.71
N ASP A 85 -2.72 -0.74 3.98
CA ASP A 85 -3.53 0.04 3.05
C ASP A 85 -2.93 1.45 2.87
N PRO A 86 -2.56 1.87 1.63
CA PRO A 86 -1.99 3.19 1.37
C PRO A 86 -2.86 4.34 1.91
N ALA A 87 -4.19 4.19 1.89
CA ALA A 87 -5.11 5.22 2.37
C ALA A 87 -5.02 5.44 3.89
N THR A 88 -4.53 4.45 4.65
CA THR A 88 -4.41 4.52 6.11
C THR A 88 -3.11 5.17 6.57
N VAL A 89 -2.10 5.23 5.71
CA VAL A 89 -0.76 5.72 6.07
C VAL A 89 -0.37 7.02 5.35
N SER A 90 -1.18 7.48 4.39
CA SER A 90 -1.00 8.77 3.72
C SER A 90 -0.89 9.94 4.72
N ALA A 91 -0.10 10.96 4.36
CA ALA A 91 0.02 12.23 5.11
C ALA A 91 -1.34 12.89 5.40
N ASN A 92 -2.33 12.70 4.53
CA ASN A 92 -3.67 13.27 4.67
C ASN A 92 -4.62 12.43 5.55
N SER A 93 -4.14 11.34 6.15
CA SER A 93 -4.97 10.38 6.88
C SER A 93 -4.81 10.53 8.40
N GLY A 94 -5.74 11.19 9.08
CA GLY A 94 -5.76 11.30 10.55
C GLY A 94 -4.48 11.87 11.17
N THR A 95 -4.24 11.60 12.45
CA THR A 95 -3.00 11.98 13.14
C THR A 95 -1.94 10.88 13.02
N ILE A 96 -0.65 11.21 13.25
CA ILE A 96 0.44 10.22 13.35
C ILE A 96 0.06 9.08 14.32
N ALA A 97 -0.57 9.41 15.45
CA ALA A 97 -0.97 8.41 16.44
C ALA A 97 -2.05 7.46 15.91
N ASP A 98 -3.04 7.97 15.17
CA ASP A 98 -4.10 7.15 14.57
C ASP A 98 -3.53 6.21 13.52
N ARG A 99 -2.68 6.73 12.62
CA ARG A 99 -1.98 5.93 11.61
C ARG A 99 -1.09 4.87 12.23
N SER A 100 -0.34 5.22 13.28
CA SER A 100 0.52 4.28 14.01
C SER A 100 -0.26 3.12 14.62
N ARG A 101 -1.45 3.38 15.17
CA ARG A 101 -2.34 2.34 15.71
C ARG A 101 -2.88 1.43 14.61
N LEU A 102 -3.26 1.97 13.47
CA LEU A 102 -3.73 1.19 12.32
C LEU A 102 -2.63 0.26 11.80
N VAL A 103 -1.40 0.77 11.67
CA VAL A 103 -0.23 -0.05 11.29
C VAL A 103 0.03 -1.13 12.35
N ALA A 104 0.07 -0.78 13.64
CA ALA A 104 0.28 -1.75 14.72
C ALA A 104 -0.79 -2.86 14.73
N ALA A 105 -2.07 -2.50 14.58
CA ALA A 105 -3.17 -3.47 14.50
C ALA A 105 -3.05 -4.40 13.29
N ARG A 106 -2.46 -3.92 12.18
CA ARG A 106 -2.19 -4.75 11.01
C ARG A 106 -1.05 -5.73 11.27
N LEU A 107 0.02 -5.29 11.94
CA LEU A 107 1.16 -6.16 12.32
C LEU A 107 0.74 -7.30 13.26
N GLN A 108 -0.20 -7.06 14.18
CA GLN A 108 -0.70 -8.06 15.15
C GLN A 108 -1.41 -9.26 14.53
N LYS A 109 -1.99 -9.12 13.33
CA LYS A 109 -2.80 -10.18 12.71
C LYS A 109 -1.95 -11.31 12.10
N THR A 110 -0.67 -11.42 12.47
CA THR A 110 0.30 -12.33 11.85
C THR A 110 1.13 -13.07 12.90
N ASP A 111 1.70 -14.19 12.50
CA ASP A 111 2.62 -15.01 13.31
C ASP A 111 4.00 -14.35 13.55
N GLY A 112 4.16 -13.11 13.10
CA GLY A 112 5.33 -12.26 13.30
C GLY A 112 6.50 -12.50 12.34
N GLU A 113 6.36 -13.41 11.37
CA GLU A 113 7.42 -13.68 10.36
C GLU A 113 7.19 -12.98 9.02
N GLN A 114 6.02 -12.35 8.86
CA GLN A 114 5.66 -11.62 7.65
C GLN A 114 6.48 -10.35 7.48
N ILE A 115 6.84 -10.07 6.23
CA ILE A 115 7.32 -8.77 5.78
C ILE A 115 6.09 -7.96 5.36
N PHE A 116 5.90 -6.78 5.94
CA PHE A 116 4.81 -5.90 5.55
C PHE A 116 5.28 -4.84 4.58
N MET A 117 4.65 -4.77 3.40
CA MET A 117 4.83 -3.67 2.46
C MET A 117 3.87 -2.53 2.83
N MET A 118 4.45 -1.35 3.08
CA MET A 118 3.72 -0.13 3.44
C MET A 118 4.02 1.01 2.45
N PRO A 119 3.16 1.26 1.47
CA PRO A 119 3.27 2.43 0.59
C PRO A 119 2.91 3.70 1.35
N TYR A 120 3.86 4.63 1.45
CA TYR A 120 3.69 5.94 2.08
C TYR A 120 3.87 7.04 1.04
N ASN A 121 2.92 7.97 0.99
CA ASN A 121 3.01 9.16 0.15
C ASN A 121 3.11 10.40 1.07
N PRO A 122 4.28 11.08 1.13
CA PRO A 122 4.49 12.32 1.89
C PRO A 122 3.81 13.56 1.29
N GLY A 123 3.17 13.44 0.12
CA GLY A 123 2.59 14.58 -0.59
C GLY A 123 3.50 15.11 -1.69
N LEU A 124 3.85 14.22 -2.63
CA LEU A 124 4.64 14.43 -3.85
C LEU A 124 6.16 14.63 -3.69
N PRO A 125 7.00 13.98 -4.54
CA PRO A 125 6.67 13.03 -5.60
C PRO A 125 7.01 11.57 -5.26
N SER A 126 7.25 11.19 -3.98
CA SER A 126 7.68 9.83 -3.63
C SER A 126 6.53 8.92 -3.16
N LEU A 127 6.65 7.64 -3.49
CA LEU A 127 5.97 6.54 -2.81
C LEU A 127 7.06 5.80 -2.04
N ASP A 128 7.22 6.09 -0.76
CA ASP A 128 8.18 5.39 0.08
C ASP A 128 7.57 4.05 0.44
N LEU A 129 8.23 2.94 0.11
CA LEU A 129 7.83 1.63 0.61
C LEU A 129 8.60 1.37 1.92
N ALA A 130 7.89 1.15 3.02
CA ALA A 130 8.51 0.60 4.22
C ALA A 130 8.25 -0.91 4.28
N ASP A 131 9.33 -1.70 4.30
CA ASP A 131 9.28 -3.13 4.62
C ASP A 131 9.49 -3.31 6.11
N CYS A 132 8.43 -3.70 6.82
CA CYS A 132 8.49 -3.91 8.27
C CYS A 132 8.57 -5.41 8.59
N LYS A 133 9.63 -5.83 9.29
CA LYS A 133 9.72 -7.17 9.88
C LYS A 133 9.35 -7.09 11.36
N SER A 134 8.15 -7.56 11.70
CA SER A 134 7.51 -7.32 13.00
C SER A 134 8.28 -7.91 14.19
N LYS A 135 8.85 -9.12 14.09
CA LYS A 135 9.65 -9.73 15.18
C LYS A 135 11.03 -9.07 15.39
N GLU A 136 11.65 -8.54 14.34
CA GLU A 136 13.00 -7.97 14.43
C GLU A 136 12.98 -6.46 14.68
N GLY A 137 11.80 -5.82 14.67
CA GLY A 137 11.65 -4.37 14.80
C GLY A 137 12.42 -3.60 13.72
N THR A 138 12.71 -4.26 12.59
CA THR A 138 13.55 -3.72 11.52
C THR A 138 12.67 -3.19 10.40
N VAL A 139 13.01 -2.00 9.92
CA VAL A 139 12.28 -1.28 8.88
C VAL A 139 13.26 -0.90 7.78
N TYR A 140 12.95 -1.29 6.55
CA TYR A 140 13.69 -0.85 5.36
C TYR A 140 12.84 0.16 4.61
N PHE A 141 13.40 1.33 4.32
CA PHE A 141 12.74 2.34 3.50
C PHE A 141 13.32 2.29 2.08
N LEU A 142 12.44 2.17 1.09
CA LEU A 142 12.78 2.13 -0.32
C LEU A 142 12.29 3.42 -0.97
N ASP A 143 13.23 4.28 -1.38
CA ASP A 143 12.97 5.48 -2.16
C ASP A 143 13.66 5.34 -3.54
N PRO A 144 12.89 5.30 -4.65
CA PRO A 144 13.46 5.16 -5.98
C PRO A 144 14.12 6.44 -6.51
N LEU A 145 13.99 7.59 -5.84
CA LEU A 145 14.50 8.87 -6.33
C LEU A 145 16.01 9.02 -6.07
N PRO A 146 16.80 9.37 -7.11
CA PRO A 146 18.23 9.54 -6.96
C PRO A 146 18.54 10.75 -6.07
N GLY A 147 19.39 10.56 -5.06
CA GLY A 147 19.83 11.63 -4.16
C GLY A 147 18.92 11.88 -2.95
N HIS A 148 17.72 11.31 -2.93
CA HIS A 148 16.94 11.19 -1.71
C HIS A 148 17.49 10.03 -0.88
N ARG A 149 18.30 10.36 0.13
CA ARG A 149 18.76 9.40 1.15
C ARG A 149 18.09 9.62 2.50
N VAL A 150 17.21 10.62 2.57
CA VAL A 150 16.54 11.02 3.81
C VAL A 150 15.13 10.50 3.72
N VAL A 151 14.89 9.40 4.43
CA VAL A 151 13.56 8.88 4.68
C VAL A 151 12.72 9.98 5.33
N ASP A 152 11.47 10.12 4.90
CA ASP A 152 10.53 11.05 5.48
C ASP A 152 10.38 10.86 7.01
N GLU A 153 10.44 11.97 7.76
CA GLU A 153 10.40 11.93 9.22
C GLU A 153 9.02 11.53 9.77
N GLU A 154 7.95 11.86 9.06
CA GLU A 154 6.61 11.44 9.44
C GLU A 154 6.42 9.93 9.20
N ALA A 155 6.90 9.40 8.06
CA ALA A 155 6.94 7.96 7.79
C ALA A 155 7.69 7.20 8.90
N LYS A 156 8.90 7.67 9.25
CA LYS A 156 9.68 7.12 10.37
C LYS A 156 8.89 7.14 11.67
N ASN A 157 8.25 8.26 12.00
CA ASN A 157 7.52 8.41 13.25
C ASN A 157 6.31 7.46 13.33
N ILE A 158 5.59 7.27 12.22
CA ILE A 158 4.47 6.33 12.14
C ILE A 158 4.97 4.90 12.41
N VAL A 159 6.00 4.45 11.67
CA VAL A 159 6.46 3.06 11.79
C VAL A 159 7.11 2.80 13.16
N ASN A 160 7.95 3.70 13.65
CA ASN A 160 8.59 3.56 14.96
C ASN A 160 7.55 3.52 16.09
N SER A 161 6.51 4.34 16.01
CA SER A 161 5.43 4.33 16.98
C SER A 161 4.58 3.07 16.88
N ALA A 162 4.29 2.60 15.67
CA ALA A 162 3.55 1.36 15.44
C ALA A 162 4.29 0.13 15.99
N ILE A 163 5.61 0.04 15.78
CA ILE A 163 6.45 -1.04 16.33
C ILE A 163 6.44 -1.01 17.85
N LYS A 164 6.57 0.17 18.47
CA LYS A 164 6.48 0.30 19.94
C LYS A 164 5.13 -0.17 20.48
N ILE A 165 4.03 0.21 19.83
CA ILE A 165 2.68 -0.23 20.20
C ILE A 165 2.55 -1.75 20.05
N TYR A 166 3.02 -2.30 18.93
CA TYR A 166 3.00 -3.74 18.66
C TYR A 166 3.76 -4.53 19.73
N ILE A 167 5.01 -4.16 20.01
CA ILE A 167 5.85 -4.82 21.02
C ILE A 167 5.18 -4.76 22.40
N HIS A 168 4.69 -3.58 22.79
CA HIS A 168 4.04 -3.41 24.09
C HIS A 168 2.83 -4.32 24.28
N ILE A 169 2.03 -4.51 23.23
CA ILE A 169 0.85 -5.38 23.27
C ILE A 169 1.27 -6.86 23.26
N ALA A 170 2.21 -7.23 22.39
CA ALA A 170 2.73 -8.60 22.30
C ALA A 170 3.37 -9.07 23.63
N GLU A 171 4.05 -8.19 24.36
CA GLU A 171 4.62 -8.49 25.69
C GLU A 171 3.55 -8.69 26.78
N GLN A 172 2.36 -8.13 26.63
CA GLN A 172 1.26 -8.32 27.57
C GLN A 172 0.54 -9.66 27.34
N ASP A 173 0.41 -10.10 26.09
CA ASP A 173 -0.23 -11.37 25.74
C ASP A 173 0.58 -12.60 26.18
N VAL A 174 1.92 -12.49 26.32
CA VAL A 174 2.79 -13.57 26.82
C VAL A 174 2.72 -13.75 28.34
N LYS A 175 2.14 -12.78 29.07
CA LYS A 175 2.04 -12.81 30.54
C LYS A 175 0.72 -13.39 31.06
N LEU A 176 -0.16 -13.87 30.17
CA LEU A 176 -1.43 -14.54 30.46
C LEU A 176 -1.33 -16.03 30.12
#